data_AF-A0A958EXM6-F1
#
_entry.id   AF-A0A958EXM6-F1
#
_cell.length_a   1.000
_cell.length_b   1.000
_cell.length_c   1.000
_cell.angle_alpha   90.00
_cell.angle_beta   90.00
_cell.angle_gamma   90.00
#
_symmetry.space_group_name_H-M   'P 1'
#
loop_
_entity.id
_entity.type
_entity.pdbx_description
1 polymer ?
#
loop_
_entity_poly.entity_id
_entity_poly.type
_entity_poly.pdbx_seq_one_letter_code
_entity_poly.pdbx_strand_id
1 'polypeptide(L)' 'IPCNQCHDPHGISSSQGTETNNTHLINFNTQIVQSTSGGLEFVDDGIFAGRCYLRCHGKNHNPESYN' A
#
# COMPACT_ATOMS: atom_id res chain seq x y z
N ILE A 1 8.78 4.43 -9.11
CA ILE A 1 7.46 3.76 -9.23
C ILE A 1 6.41 4.86 -9.18
N PRO A 2 5.46 4.95 -10.12
CA PRO A 2 4.47 6.03 -10.11
C PRO A 2 3.50 5.89 -8.92
N CYS A 3 3.01 7.02 -8.42
CA CYS A 3 2.20 7.08 -7.19
C CYS A 3 0.94 6.20 -7.28
N ASN A 4 0.37 6.09 -8.48
CA ASN A 4 -0.85 5.33 -8.75
C ASN A 4 -0.69 3.80 -8.71
N GLN A 5 0.53 3.28 -8.54
CA GLN A 5 0.73 1.84 -8.33
C GLN A 5 0.38 1.42 -6.91
N CYS A 6 0.42 2.37 -5.98
CA CYS A 6 0.05 2.18 -4.59
C CYS A 6 -1.24 2.93 -4.24
N HIS A 7 -1.51 4.10 -4.84
CA HIS A 7 -2.66 4.94 -4.52
C HIS A 7 -3.73 4.94 -5.61
N ASP A 8 -5.01 4.94 -5.21
CA ASP A 8 -6.15 5.18 -6.11
C ASP A 8 -6.61 6.65 -6.02
N PRO A 9 -6.42 7.46 -7.06
CA PRO A 9 -6.76 8.88 -7.03
C PRO A 9 -8.27 9.15 -6.98
N HIS A 10 -9.11 8.18 -7.32
CA HIS A 10 -10.57 8.35 -7.40
C HIS A 10 -11.33 7.71 -6.24
N GLY A 11 -10.61 7.20 -5.24
CA GLY A 11 -11.18 6.49 -4.12
C GLY A 11 -11.34 5.00 -4.38
N ILE A 12 -11.61 4.26 -3.30
CA ILE A 12 -11.67 2.79 -3.32
C ILE A 12 -13.09 2.39 -2.99
N SER A 13 -13.66 1.47 -3.78
CA SER A 13 -15.00 0.97 -3.53
C SER A 13 -15.09 0.35 -2.13
N SER A 14 -16.19 0.59 -1.43
CA SER A 14 -16.48 -0.05 -0.13
C SER A 14 -16.63 -1.57 -0.23
N SER A 15 -16.82 -2.12 -1.44
CA SER A 15 -16.78 -3.56 -1.69
C SER A 15 -15.36 -4.12 -1.79
N GLN A 16 -14.35 -3.27 -1.94
CA GLN A 16 -12.94 -3.64 -2.11
C GLN A 16 -12.09 -3.34 -0.88
N GLY A 17 -12.52 -2.41 -0.02
CA GLY A 17 -11.70 -1.91 1.07
C GLY A 17 -12.48 -1.17 2.15
N THR A 18 -11.76 -0.76 3.18
CA THR A 18 -12.28 0.06 4.29
C THR A 18 -11.38 1.25 4.51
N GLU A 19 -11.88 2.30 5.18
CA GLU A 19 -11.06 3.46 5.52
C GLU A 19 -9.83 3.09 6.36
N THR A 20 -9.89 2.01 7.16
CA THR A 20 -8.76 1.54 7.97
C THR A 20 -7.73 0.73 7.19
N ASN A 21 -8.17 -0.18 6.31
CA ASN A 21 -7.25 -1.03 5.54
C ASN A 21 -6.73 -0.33 4.28
N ASN A 22 -7.35 0.80 3.92
CA ASN A 22 -7.05 1.57 2.72
C ASN A 22 -6.95 3.07 3.04
N THR A 23 -6.39 3.41 4.22
CA THR A 23 -6.09 4.81 4.53
C THR A 23 -5.20 5.41 3.44
N HIS A 24 -5.23 6.73 3.31
CA HIS A 24 -4.48 7.45 2.27
C HIS A 24 -4.77 6.96 0.84
N LEU A 25 -5.94 6.34 0.62
CA LEU A 25 -6.34 5.77 -0.66
C LEU A 25 -5.36 4.71 -1.20
N ILE A 26 -4.72 3.96 -0.32
CA ILE A 26 -3.80 2.91 -0.73
C ILE A 26 -4.58 1.66 -1.16
N ASN A 27 -4.39 1.26 -2.42
CA ASN A 27 -4.96 0.07 -3.03
C ASN A 27 -3.95 -0.50 -4.01
N PHE A 28 -3.14 -1.46 -3.56
CA PHE A 28 -2.03 -1.94 -4.35
C PHE A 28 -2.49 -2.66 -5.63
N ASN A 29 -1.85 -2.35 -6.75
CA ASN A 29 -2.07 -3.10 -7.98
C ASN A 29 -1.39 -4.48 -7.91
N THR A 30 -2.17 -5.52 -7.61
CA THR A 30 -1.72 -6.91 -7.45
C THR A 30 -1.17 -7.56 -8.72
N GLN A 31 -1.33 -6.93 -9.90
CA GLN A 31 -0.63 -7.36 -11.11
C GLN A 31 0.87 -7.03 -11.08
N ILE A 32 1.28 -6.11 -10.20
CA ILE A 32 2.64 -5.57 -10.11
C ILE A 32 3.26 -5.86 -8.75
N VAL A 33 2.49 -5.69 -7.67
CA VAL A 33 2.96 -5.97 -6.32
C VAL A 33 2.88 -7.47 -6.01
N GLN A 34 3.84 -7.93 -5.22
CA GLN A 34 3.91 -9.29 -4.71
C GLN A 34 3.88 -9.24 -3.19
N SER A 35 3.19 -10.21 -2.58
CA SER A 35 3.20 -10.40 -1.14
C SER A 35 4.61 -10.75 -0.65
N THR A 36 4.99 -10.24 0.51
CA THR A 36 6.22 -10.66 1.22
C THR A 36 5.86 -11.61 2.35
N SER A 37 6.86 -12.10 3.11
CA SER A 37 6.60 -12.94 4.30
C SER A 37 5.71 -12.27 5.36
N GLY A 38 5.53 -10.94 5.29
CA GLY A 38 4.63 -10.17 6.15
C GLY A 38 3.27 -9.84 5.52
N GLY A 39 2.99 -10.30 4.29
CA GLY A 39 1.74 -10.02 3.57
C GLY A 39 1.89 -8.94 2.49
N LEU A 40 0.73 -8.42 2.07
CA LEU A 40 0.55 -7.27 1.20
C LEU A 40 -0.26 -6.23 1.96
N GLU A 41 0.42 -5.34 2.69
CA GLU A 41 -0.20 -4.46 3.68
C GLU A 41 0.44 -3.07 3.68
N PHE A 42 -0.39 -2.06 3.94
CA PHE A 42 0.05 -0.74 4.36
C PHE A 42 -0.38 -0.53 5.82
N VAL A 43 0.57 -0.12 6.65
CA VAL A 43 0.34 0.26 8.05
C VAL A 43 0.46 1.78 8.14
N ASP A 44 -0.63 2.41 8.57
CA ASP A 44 -0.71 3.83 8.85
C ASP A 44 -0.11 4.11 10.24
N ASP A 45 1.00 4.85 10.29
CA ASP A 45 1.65 5.25 11.53
C ASP A 45 1.25 6.68 11.96
N GLY A 46 0.31 7.30 11.23
CA GLY A 46 -0.24 8.62 11.52
C GLY A 46 0.22 9.70 10.54
N ILE A 47 0.29 10.93 11.04
CA ILE A 47 0.51 12.13 10.20
C ILE A 47 1.83 12.01 9.43
N PHE A 48 1.73 11.97 8.09
CA PHE A 48 2.86 11.83 7.17
C PHE A 48 3.76 10.64 7.50
N ALA A 49 3.21 9.54 8.00
CA ALA A 49 4.00 8.37 8.37
C ALA A 49 3.27 7.07 8.03
N GLY A 50 3.99 6.13 7.43
CA GLY A 50 3.48 4.78 7.23
C GLY A 50 4.54 3.79 6.76
N ARG A 51 4.16 2.51 6.80
CA ARG A 51 5.02 1.39 6.42
C ARG A 51 4.31 0.47 5.43
N CYS A 52 5.03 0.10 4.39
CA CYS A 52 4.58 -0.92 3.44
C CYS A 52 5.23 -2.27 3.77
N TYR A 53 4.44 -3.33 3.64
CA TYR A 53 4.86 -4.74 3.66
C TYR A 53 4.51 -5.34 2.31
N LEU A 54 5.41 -5.23 1.33
CA LEU A 54 5.20 -5.68 -0.05
C LEU A 54 6.51 -5.77 -0.83
N ARG A 55 6.48 -6.44 -1.98
CA ARG A 55 7.56 -6.41 -2.96
C ARG A 55 7.03 -5.80 -4.25
N CYS A 56 7.64 -4.72 -4.72
CA CYS A 56 7.21 -4.00 -5.92
C CYS A 56 8.39 -3.82 -6.87
N HIS A 57 8.25 -4.28 -8.13
CA HIS A 57 9.31 -4.24 -9.14
C HIS A 57 10.68 -4.78 -8.66
N GLY A 58 10.65 -5.86 -7.87
CA GLY A 58 11.86 -6.47 -7.33
C GLY A 58 12.46 -5.75 -6.11
N LYS A 59 11.97 -4.57 -5.74
CA LYS A 59 12.31 -3.86 -4.50
C LYS A 59 11.49 -4.43 -3.35
N ASN A 60 12.15 -4.74 -2.24
CA ASN A 60 11.50 -5.23 -1.03
C ASN A 60 11.17 -4.04 -0.11
N HIS A 61 9.89 -3.86 0.21
CA HIS A 61 9.38 -2.88 1.14
C HIS A 61 8.91 -3.67 2.37
N ASN A 62 9.82 -4.06 3.27
CA ASN A 62 9.48 -4.95 4.38
C ASN A 62 10.43 -4.78 5.59
N PRO A 63 10.15 -3.84 6.51
CA PRO A 63 9.31 -2.65 6.34
C PRO A 63 10.14 -1.49 5.79
N GLU A 64 9.63 -0.82 4.76
CA GLU A 64 10.18 0.47 4.34
C GLU A 64 9.25 1.58 4.85
N SER A 65 9.83 2.57 5.52
CA SER A 65 9.12 3.73 6.08
C SER A 65 9.03 4.85 5.05
N TYR A 66 7.88 5.50 5.00
CA TYR A 66 7.60 6.64 4.13
C TYR A 66 7.22 7.84 5.00
N ASN A 67 7.92 8.97 4.78
CA ASN A 67 7.70 10.27 5.44
C ASN A 67 7.31 11.32 4.40
#